data_AF-A0A4Q3BPN2-F1
#
_entry.id   AF-A0A4Q3BPN2-F1
#
_cell.length_a   1.000
_cell.length_b   1.000
_cell.length_c   1.000
_cell.angle_alpha   90.00
_cell.angle_beta   90.00
_cell.angle_gamma   90.00
#
_symmetry.space_group_name_H-M   'P 1'
#
loop_
_entity.id
_entity.type
_entity.pdbx_description
1 polymer ?
#
loop_
_entity_poly.entity_id
_entity_poly.type
_entity_poly.pdbx_seq_one_letter_code
_entity_poly.pdbx_strand_id
1 'polypeptide(L)'
;MADLSNFDPNNVGNPDNNIFGLPITEEDARLVILPIPWEVTVSYNAGTARAPEHIFTASLQVDLFDPDFPNFWKQGYYMRPTDKKVLTKSDYLRKEAELYINYIAHGEIVDDNKFMCKSLKEINAGSLFLNDWVYSQTKELLE
;
A
#
# COMPACT_ATOMS: atom_id res chain seq x y z
N MET A 1 22.18 -4.81 11.78
CA MET A 1 22.25 -3.36 11.51
C MET A 1 23.13 -3.20 10.28
N ALA A 2 22.55 -2.73 9.18
CA ALA A 2 23.25 -2.61 7.90
C ALA A 2 24.47 -1.70 8.01
N ASP A 3 25.58 -2.06 7.35
CA ASP A 3 26.77 -1.22 7.27
C ASP A 3 26.55 -0.08 6.27
N LEU A 4 26.28 1.11 6.81
CA LEU A 4 26.08 2.35 6.04
C LEU A 4 27.34 3.24 6.02
N SER A 5 28.51 2.72 6.39
CA SER A 5 29.75 3.52 6.49
C SER A 5 30.15 4.19 5.17
N ASN A 6 29.82 3.56 4.04
CA ASN A 6 30.13 4.06 2.69
C ASN A 6 28.92 4.68 1.96
N PHE A 7 27.77 4.81 2.62
CA PHE A 7 26.59 5.42 2.00
C PHE A 7 26.64 6.95 2.10
N ASP A 8 26.59 7.62 0.94
CA ASP A 8 26.49 9.08 0.86
C ASP A 8 25.03 9.50 0.65
N PRO A 9 24.36 10.08 1.67
CA PRO A 9 22.96 10.49 1.57
C PRO A 9 22.72 11.69 0.65
N ASN A 10 23.77 12.39 0.21
CA ASN A 10 23.66 13.53 -0.71
C ASN A 10 23.71 13.10 -2.18
N ASN A 11 23.97 11.82 -2.45
CA ASN A 11 24.00 11.28 -3.79
C ASN A 11 22.58 11.01 -4.30
N VAL A 12 22.44 10.79 -5.61
CA VAL A 12 21.15 10.42 -6.21
C VAL A 12 20.68 9.07 -5.66
N GLY A 13 19.41 8.98 -5.28
CA GLY A 13 18.80 7.74 -4.78
C GLY A 13 18.91 6.60 -5.80
N ASN A 14 19.50 5.47 -5.39
CA ASN A 14 19.65 4.30 -6.24
C ASN A 14 18.30 3.56 -6.38
N PRO A 15 17.75 3.40 -7.61
CA PRO A 15 16.49 2.69 -7.81
C PRO A 15 16.56 1.18 -7.55
N ASP A 16 17.76 0.58 -7.52
CA ASP A 16 17.96 -0.83 -7.17
C ASP A 16 17.92 -1.08 -5.65
N ASN A 17 17.91 0.01 -4.85
CA ASN A 17 17.77 -0.04 -3.40
C ASN A 17 16.28 0.07 -2.98
N ASN A 18 16.02 0.13 -1.67
CA ASN A 18 14.66 0.26 -1.13
C ASN A 18 14.21 1.74 -1.06
N ILE A 19 13.16 2.04 -0.30
CA ILE A 19 12.58 3.38 -0.15
C ILE A 19 13.66 4.40 0.23
N PHE A 20 13.58 5.59 -0.36
CA PHE A 20 14.60 6.65 -0.27
C PHE A 20 15.99 6.26 -0.82
N GLY A 21 16.09 5.18 -1.60
CA GLY A 21 17.35 4.68 -2.14
C GLY A 21 18.26 4.04 -1.09
N LEU A 22 17.72 3.67 0.07
CA LEU A 22 18.49 3.11 1.18
C LEU A 22 18.81 1.61 0.95
N PRO A 23 20.08 1.19 1.10
CA PRO A 23 20.49 -0.21 0.97
C PRO A 23 20.20 -0.99 2.27
N ILE A 24 18.94 -1.01 2.69
CA ILE A 24 18.47 -1.63 3.93
C ILE A 24 17.60 -2.85 3.58
N THR A 25 17.78 -3.94 4.32
CA THR A 25 16.89 -5.10 4.26
C THR A 25 15.78 -4.98 5.31
N GLU A 26 14.75 -5.82 5.21
CA GLU A 26 13.63 -5.80 6.15
C GLU A 26 14.09 -6.08 7.59
N GLU A 27 15.05 -6.99 7.77
CA GLU A 27 15.56 -7.44 9.07
C GLU A 27 16.44 -6.38 9.75
N ASP A 28 17.08 -5.52 8.97
CA ASP A 28 17.93 -4.44 9.46
C ASP A 28 17.17 -3.14 9.72
N ALA A 29 15.91 -3.05 9.29
CA ALA A 29 15.10 -1.84 9.37
C ALA A 29 14.50 -1.64 10.76
N ARG A 30 14.60 -0.40 11.28
CA ARG A 30 13.85 0.01 12.47
C ARG A 30 12.38 0.26 12.18
N LEU A 31 12.05 0.68 10.97
CA LEU A 31 10.68 0.93 10.53
C LEU A 31 10.42 0.20 9.21
N VAL A 32 9.41 -0.66 9.24
CA VAL A 32 8.86 -1.31 8.05
C VAL A 32 7.54 -0.65 7.66
N ILE A 33 7.46 -0.23 6.39
CA ILE A 33 6.29 0.35 5.74
C ILE A 33 5.62 -0.77 4.96
N LEU A 34 4.41 -1.16 5.37
CA LEU A 34 3.59 -2.13 4.65
C LEU A 34 2.64 -1.40 3.69
N PRO A 35 2.82 -1.50 2.36
CA PRO A 35 1.92 -0.87 1.42
C PRO A 35 0.62 -1.67 1.27
N ILE A 36 -0.50 -0.95 1.22
CA ILE A 36 -1.84 -1.54 1.04
C ILE A 36 -2.45 -0.99 -0.25
N PRO A 37 -2.32 -1.70 -1.39
CA PRO A 37 -2.81 -1.23 -2.68
C PRO A 37 -4.31 -1.51 -2.83
N TRP A 38 -5.14 -0.84 -2.01
CA TRP A 38 -6.58 -1.07 -1.93
C TRP A 38 -7.40 0.21 -2.08
N GLU A 39 -8.47 0.14 -2.86
CA GLU A 39 -9.38 1.27 -3.07
C GLU A 39 -10.85 0.89 -3.30
N VAL A 40 -11.26 -0.34 -2.98
CA VAL A 40 -12.61 -0.84 -3.29
C VAL A 40 -13.72 0.01 -2.66
N THR A 41 -13.45 0.68 -1.54
CA THR A 41 -14.42 1.45 -0.75
C THR A 41 -14.47 2.94 -1.10
N VAL A 42 -13.73 3.41 -2.11
CA VAL A 42 -13.80 4.82 -2.51
C VAL A 42 -15.15 5.11 -3.17
N SER A 43 -15.77 6.23 -2.81
CA SER A 43 -17.09 6.62 -3.30
C SER A 43 -17.06 7.66 -4.43
N TYR A 44 -15.86 8.14 -4.80
CA TYR A 44 -15.65 9.16 -5.82
C TYR A 44 -14.51 8.74 -6.76
N ASN A 45 -13.42 9.50 -6.79
CA ASN A 45 -12.27 9.20 -7.65
C ASN A 45 -11.50 7.98 -7.15
N ALA A 46 -11.11 7.14 -8.12
CA ALA A 46 -10.14 6.07 -7.94
C ALA A 46 -8.71 6.58 -8.22
N GLY A 47 -7.71 5.75 -7.92
CA GLY A 47 -6.29 5.97 -8.08
C GLY A 47 -5.46 5.62 -6.84
N THR A 48 -6.07 5.47 -5.66
CA THR A 48 -5.30 5.32 -4.40
C THR A 48 -4.61 3.97 -4.28
N ALA A 49 -5.11 2.92 -4.95
CA ALA A 49 -4.43 1.63 -4.97
C ALA A 49 -3.07 1.66 -5.70
N ARG A 50 -2.81 2.69 -6.51
CA ARG A 50 -1.51 2.91 -7.17
C ARG A 50 -0.54 3.75 -6.34
N ALA A 51 -1.00 4.33 -5.23
CA ALA A 51 -0.17 5.19 -4.39
C ALA A 51 1.12 4.52 -3.89
N PRO A 52 1.14 3.23 -3.48
CA PRO A 52 2.37 2.57 -3.06
C PRO A 52 3.55 2.71 -4.04
N GLU A 53 3.34 2.38 -5.31
CA GLU A 53 4.39 2.46 -6.35
C GLU A 53 4.83 3.91 -6.62
N HIS A 54 3.87 4.85 -6.61
CA HIS A 54 4.17 6.26 -6.77
C HIS A 54 4.96 6.83 -5.60
N ILE A 55 4.61 6.46 -4.36
CA ILE A 55 5.34 6.84 -3.15
C ILE A 55 6.77 6.30 -3.22
N PHE A 56 6.94 5.01 -3.54
CA PHE A 56 8.26 4.39 -3.66
C PHE A 56 9.12 5.11 -4.71
N THR A 57 8.58 5.33 -5.90
CA THR A 57 9.30 6.01 -7.00
C THR A 57 9.68 7.44 -6.63
N ALA A 58 8.74 8.21 -6.06
CA ALA A 58 8.98 9.59 -5.68
C ALA A 58 9.94 9.71 -4.49
N SER A 59 9.99 8.71 -3.61
CA SER A 59 10.88 8.69 -2.45
C SER A 59 12.36 8.83 -2.82
N LEU A 60 12.76 8.38 -4.02
CA LEU A 60 14.13 8.49 -4.52
C LEU A 60 14.60 9.94 -4.72
N GLN A 61 13.67 10.90 -4.73
CA GLN A 61 13.95 12.33 -4.88
C GLN A 61 13.99 13.09 -3.54
N VAL A 62 13.71 12.40 -2.42
CA VAL A 62 13.64 13.01 -1.09
C VAL A 62 15.04 13.07 -0.47
N ASP A 63 15.41 14.24 0.02
CA ASP A 63 16.63 14.42 0.82
C ASP A 63 16.44 13.81 2.22
N LEU A 64 17.44 13.07 2.68
CA LEU A 64 17.45 12.41 3.98
C LEU A 64 17.91 13.32 5.14
N PHE A 65 18.35 14.54 4.85
CA PHE A 65 18.75 15.51 5.84
C PHE A 65 17.56 15.99 6.69
N ASP A 66 17.70 15.84 8.00
CA ASP A 66 16.75 16.35 9.00
C ASP A 66 17.55 17.14 10.05
N PRO A 67 17.27 18.45 10.26
CA PRO A 67 18.01 19.28 11.21
C PRO A 67 17.70 18.95 12.68
N ASP A 68 16.50 18.45 12.97
CA ASP A 68 16.07 18.10 14.33
C ASP A 68 16.51 16.67 14.69
N PHE A 69 16.61 15.80 13.69
CA PHE A 69 17.05 14.41 13.83
C PHE A 69 18.21 14.04 12.89
N PRO A 70 19.42 14.57 13.12
CA PRO A 70 20.57 14.28 12.27
C PRO A 70 20.86 12.78 12.18
N ASN A 71 21.05 12.28 10.95
CA ASN A 71 21.38 10.89 10.66
C ASN A 71 20.32 9.85 11.05
N PHE A 72 19.07 10.24 11.35
CA PHE A 72 18.05 9.28 11.78
C PHE A 72 17.72 8.23 10.70
N TRP A 73 17.90 8.58 9.43
CA TRP A 73 17.82 7.64 8.30
C TRP A 73 18.74 6.42 8.44
N LYS A 74 19.84 6.52 9.20
CA LYS A 74 20.73 5.38 9.50
C LYS A 74 20.09 4.30 10.38
N GLN A 75 18.96 4.61 11.03
CA GLN A 75 18.18 3.64 11.78
C GLN A 75 17.48 2.62 10.85
N GLY A 76 17.41 2.90 9.55
CA GLY A 76 16.89 1.99 8.54
C GLY A 76 15.38 2.10 8.36
N TYR A 77 14.99 2.37 7.11
CA TYR A 77 13.61 2.35 6.64
C TYR A 77 13.50 1.30 5.54
N TYR A 78 12.43 0.52 5.57
CA TYR A 78 12.16 -0.47 4.55
C TYR A 78 10.69 -0.44 4.18
N MET A 79 10.39 -0.45 2.89
CA MET A 79 9.05 -0.60 2.34
C MET A 79 8.95 -1.99 1.71
N ARG A 80 8.01 -2.80 2.20
CA ARG A 80 7.68 -4.09 1.58
C ARG A 80 7.23 -3.88 0.13
N PRO A 81 7.46 -4.84 -0.78
CA PRO A 81 6.96 -4.73 -2.13
C PRO A 81 5.42 -4.71 -2.14
N THR A 82 4.84 -3.95 -3.06
CA THR A 82 3.38 -3.91 -3.25
C THR A 82 2.86 -5.30 -3.63
N ASP A 83 1.92 -5.84 -2.84
CA ASP A 83 1.36 -7.16 -3.12
C ASP A 83 0.44 -7.12 -4.37
N LYS A 84 0.89 -7.80 -5.43
CA LYS A 84 0.18 -7.84 -6.73
C LYS A 84 -1.16 -8.58 -6.64
N LYS A 85 -1.33 -9.54 -5.72
CA LYS A 85 -2.59 -10.27 -5.56
C LYS A 85 -3.63 -9.37 -4.89
N VAL A 86 -3.22 -8.61 -3.85
CA VAL A 86 -4.09 -7.61 -3.21
C VAL A 86 -4.50 -6.54 -4.23
N LEU A 87 -3.54 -6.01 -5.00
CA LEU A 87 -3.82 -5.02 -6.04
C LEU A 87 -4.80 -5.54 -7.11
N THR A 88 -4.55 -6.74 -7.64
CA THR A 88 -5.43 -7.36 -8.64
C THR A 88 -6.85 -7.56 -8.10
N LYS A 89 -6.97 -7.97 -6.82
CA LYS A 89 -8.25 -8.13 -6.16
C LYS A 89 -8.96 -6.78 -5.95
N SER A 90 -8.21 -5.75 -5.56
CA SER A 90 -8.72 -4.38 -5.47
C SER A 90 -9.27 -3.91 -6.81
N ASP A 91 -8.51 -4.06 -7.91
CA ASP A 91 -8.93 -3.64 -9.25
C ASP A 91 -10.21 -4.34 -9.71
N TYR A 92 -10.34 -5.63 -9.43
CA TYR A 92 -11.54 -6.40 -9.76
C TYR A 92 -12.76 -5.92 -8.95
N LEU A 93 -12.64 -5.91 -7.62
CA LEU A 93 -13.75 -5.55 -6.74
C LEU A 93 -14.11 -4.07 -6.84
N ARG A 94 -13.16 -3.21 -7.22
CA ARG A 94 -13.44 -1.79 -7.46
C ARG A 94 -14.44 -1.60 -8.58
N LYS A 95 -14.36 -2.37 -9.67
CA LYS A 95 -15.33 -2.33 -10.78
C LYS A 95 -16.71 -2.77 -10.32
N GLU A 96 -16.79 -3.84 -9.53
CA GLU A 96 -18.05 -4.30 -8.92
C GLU A 96 -18.65 -3.26 -7.98
N ALA A 97 -17.81 -2.61 -7.16
CA ALA A 97 -18.24 -1.54 -6.27
C ALA A 97 -18.76 -0.32 -7.03
N GLU A 98 -18.16 0.01 -8.18
CA GLU A 98 -18.61 1.10 -9.05
C GLU A 98 -20.02 0.85 -9.60
N LEU A 99 -20.27 -0.38 -10.07
CA LEU A 99 -21.59 -0.81 -10.54
C LEU A 99 -22.61 -0.77 -9.42
N TYR A 100 -22.25 -1.28 -8.24
CA TYR A 100 -23.10 -1.27 -7.05
C TYR A 100 -23.45 0.17 -6.60
N ILE A 101 -22.46 1.05 -6.50
CA ILE A 101 -22.64 2.46 -6.12
C ILE A 101 -23.55 3.16 -7.14
N ASN A 102 -23.31 2.96 -8.43
CA ASN A 102 -24.14 3.54 -9.47
C ASN A 102 -25.60 3.06 -9.38
N TYR A 103 -25.81 1.76 -9.12
CA TYR A 103 -27.13 1.17 -8.97
C TYR A 103 -27.92 1.83 -7.82
N ILE A 104 -27.36 1.86 -6.61
CA ILE A 104 -28.04 2.44 -5.44
C ILE A 104 -28.19 3.97 -5.54
N ALA A 105 -27.31 4.66 -6.28
CA ALA A 105 -27.39 6.10 -6.47
C ALA A 105 -28.65 6.53 -7.25
N HIS A 106 -29.27 5.63 -8.02
CA HIS A 106 -30.52 5.87 -8.74
C HIS A 106 -31.77 5.45 -7.94
N GLY A 107 -31.62 5.08 -6.66
CA GLY A 107 -32.74 4.68 -5.80
C GLY A 107 -33.21 3.24 -5.98
N GLU A 108 -32.42 2.43 -6.70
CA GLU A 108 -32.72 1.02 -6.94
C GLU A 108 -32.56 0.16 -5.68
N ILE A 109 -33.36 -0.91 -5.58
CA ILE A 109 -33.36 -1.83 -4.44
C ILE A 109 -32.45 -3.02 -4.75
N VAL A 110 -31.38 -3.20 -3.96
CA VAL A 110 -30.36 -4.26 -4.17
C VAL A 110 -30.98 -5.66 -4.20
N ASP A 111 -31.98 -5.93 -3.34
CA ASP A 111 -32.63 -7.23 -3.21
C ASP A 111 -33.40 -7.65 -4.47
N ASP A 112 -33.80 -6.70 -5.31
CA ASP A 112 -34.50 -6.97 -6.57
C ASP A 112 -33.55 -7.40 -7.70
N ASN A 113 -32.23 -7.24 -7.49
CA ASN A 113 -31.20 -7.57 -8.47
C ASN A 113 -30.20 -8.60 -7.92
N LYS A 114 -30.33 -9.85 -8.40
CA LYS A 114 -29.44 -10.96 -8.00
C LYS A 114 -27.96 -10.68 -8.27
N PHE A 115 -27.64 -9.92 -9.32
CA PHE A 115 -26.26 -9.53 -9.60
C PHE A 115 -25.75 -8.56 -8.54
N MET A 116 -26.51 -7.51 -8.19
CA MET A 116 -26.10 -6.54 -7.16
C MET A 116 -26.03 -7.15 -5.76
N CYS A 117 -26.94 -8.07 -5.43
CA CYS A 117 -26.84 -8.91 -4.22
C CYS A 117 -25.52 -9.68 -4.16
N LYS A 118 -25.08 -10.24 -5.28
CA LYS A 118 -23.82 -10.99 -5.37
C LYS A 118 -22.62 -10.05 -5.26
N SER A 119 -22.60 -8.96 -6.02
CA SER A 119 -21.52 -7.96 -5.99
C SER A 119 -21.32 -7.41 -4.58
N LEU A 120 -22.40 -7.05 -3.87
CA LEU A 120 -22.31 -6.58 -2.48
C LEU A 120 -21.67 -7.62 -1.54
N LYS A 121 -22.05 -8.90 -1.67
CA LYS A 121 -21.45 -9.98 -0.88
C LYS A 121 -19.96 -10.15 -1.18
N GLU A 122 -19.57 -10.09 -2.46
CA GLU A 122 -18.18 -10.23 -2.88
C GLU A 122 -17.31 -9.05 -2.43
N ILE A 123 -17.83 -7.81 -2.50
CA ILE A 123 -17.16 -6.60 -2.00
C ILE A 123 -16.91 -6.73 -0.48
N ASN A 124 -17.94 -7.10 0.29
CA ASN A 124 -17.83 -7.26 1.73
C ASN A 124 -16.82 -8.36 2.11
N ALA A 125 -16.87 -9.51 1.42
CA ALA A 125 -15.88 -10.58 1.60
C ALA A 125 -14.46 -10.14 1.21
N GLY A 126 -14.32 -9.29 0.20
CA GLY A 126 -13.06 -8.66 -0.18
C GLY A 126 -12.47 -7.80 0.92
N SER A 127 -13.29 -6.98 1.57
CA SER A 127 -12.88 -6.13 2.69
C SER A 127 -12.46 -6.95 3.92
N LEU A 128 -13.18 -8.04 4.23
CA LEU A 128 -12.78 -8.96 5.31
C LEU A 128 -11.44 -9.62 5.00
N PHE A 129 -11.26 -10.11 3.78
CA PHE A 129 -9.99 -10.65 3.32
C PHE A 129 -8.83 -9.65 3.49
N LEU A 130 -9.04 -8.38 3.15
CA LEU A 130 -8.00 -7.36 3.30
C LEU A 130 -7.60 -7.20 4.77
N ASN A 131 -8.58 -7.11 5.67
CA ASN A 131 -8.32 -6.97 7.11
C ASN A 131 -7.49 -8.14 7.65
N ASP A 132 -7.87 -9.37 7.29
CA ASP A 132 -7.16 -10.59 7.69
C ASP A 132 -5.73 -10.63 7.10
N TRP A 133 -5.58 -10.18 5.86
CA TRP A 133 -4.28 -10.10 5.19
C TRP A 133 -3.37 -9.08 5.89
N VAL A 134 -3.85 -7.86 6.15
CA VAL A 134 -3.08 -6.82 6.86
C VAL A 134 -2.70 -7.29 8.27
N TYR A 135 -3.63 -7.91 9.00
CA TYR A 135 -3.34 -8.48 10.32
C TYR A 135 -2.23 -9.52 10.24
N SER A 136 -2.30 -10.46 9.28
CA SER A 136 -1.30 -11.51 9.13
C SER A 136 0.08 -10.96 8.77
N GLN A 137 0.14 -10.00 7.85
CA GLN A 137 1.39 -9.35 7.42
C GLN A 137 2.04 -8.54 8.54
N THR A 138 1.25 -7.78 9.30
CA THR A 138 1.77 -6.98 10.40
C THR A 138 2.15 -7.83 11.60
N LYS A 139 1.44 -8.93 11.85
CA LYS A 139 1.78 -9.88 12.92
C LYS A 139 3.14 -10.55 12.66
N GLU A 140 3.37 -10.99 11.42
CA GLU A 140 4.67 -11.55 11.00
C GLU A 140 5.85 -10.59 11.26
N LEU A 141 5.64 -9.28 11.11
CA LEU A 141 6.66 -8.25 11.36
C LEU A 141 6.91 -7.97 12.85
N LEU A 142 6.00 -8.39 13.73
CA LEU A 142 6.06 -8.10 15.17
C LEU A 142 6.50 -9.31 16.00
N GLU A 143 6.57 -10.50 15.39
CA GLU A 143 7.03 -11.76 15.98
C GLU A 143 8.53 -11.98 15.75
#